data_AF-A0A3G2UL67-F1
#
_entry.id   AF-A0A3G2UL67-F1
#
_cell.length_a   1.000
_cell.length_b   1.000
_cell.length_c   1.000
_cell.angle_alpha   90.00
_cell.angle_beta   90.00
_cell.angle_gamma   90.00
#
_symmetry.space_group_name_H-M   'P 1'
#
loop_
_entity.id
_entity.type
_entity.pdbx_description
1 polymer ?
#
loop_
_entity_poly.entity_id
_entity_poly.type
_entity_poly.pdbx_seq_one_letter_code
_entity_poly.pdbx_strand_id
1 'polypeptide(L)' 'MAIPPLGLGRSLTDAYAWLKDNLAAGDYACHSVAGYACDAAGFYFRRTEDADRFTRAFPDLLLADGTTAATYSRPGGRSA' A
#
# COMPACT_ATOMS: atom_id res chain seq x y z
N MET A 1 2.98 -10.74 -16.70
CA MET A 1 3.14 -10.23 -15.32
C MET A 1 3.47 -11.42 -14.44
N ALA A 2 4.71 -11.53 -13.95
CA ALA A 2 5.14 -12.66 -13.13
C ALA A 2 4.94 -12.32 -11.66
N ILE A 3 4.12 -13.11 -10.96
CA ILE A 3 4.03 -13.03 -9.49
C ILE A 3 5.40 -13.52 -8.96
N PRO A 4 6.10 -12.76 -8.10
CA PRO A 4 7.32 -13.24 -7.47
C PRO A 4 7.07 -14.59 -6.79
N PRO A 5 8.02 -15.55 -6.82
CA PRO A 5 7.83 -16.90 -6.26
C PRO A 5 7.51 -16.92 -4.75
N LEU A 6 7.63 -15.78 -4.06
CA LEU A 6 7.32 -15.58 -2.65
C LEU A 6 6.08 -14.68 -2.42
N GLY A 7 5.35 -14.31 -3.47
CA GLY A 7 4.25 -13.34 -3.38
C GLY A 7 4.73 -12.00 -2.84
N LEU A 8 4.00 -11.45 -1.85
CA LEU A 8 4.38 -10.22 -1.15
C LEU A 8 5.52 -10.41 -0.12
N GLY A 9 5.99 -11.64 0.12
CA GLY A 9 6.85 -12.06 1.24
C GLY A 9 7.80 -11.01 1.85
N ARG A 10 8.98 -10.81 1.26
CA ARG A 10 10.01 -9.92 1.84
C ARG A 10 9.58 -8.45 1.83
N SER A 11 8.92 -8.01 0.76
CA SER A 11 8.40 -6.65 0.62
C SER A 11 7.37 -6.30 1.70
N LEU A 12 6.53 -7.25 2.11
CA LEU A 12 5.57 -7.06 3.20
C LEU A 12 6.27 -6.94 4.55
N THR A 13 7.32 -7.73 4.78
CA THR A 13 8.15 -7.64 5.99
C THR A 13 8.84 -6.28 6.06
N ASP A 14 9.42 -5.82 4.96
CA ASP A 14 10.08 -4.52 4.86
C ASP A 14 9.09 -3.37 5.05
N ALA A 15 7.87 -3.48 4.49
CA ALA A 15 6.77 -2.54 4.73
C ALA A 15 6.38 -2.45 6.21
N TYR A 16 6.25 -3.59 6.90
CA TYR A 16 5.97 -3.60 8.34
C TYR A 16 7.08 -2.97 9.17
N ALA A 17 8.36 -3.22 8.82
CA ALA A 17 9.49 -2.59 9.49
C ALA A 17 9.47 -1.07 9.30
N TRP A 18 9.27 -0.62 8.06
CA TRP A 18 9.19 0.80 7.76
C TRP A 18 8.09 1.51 8.55
N LEU A 19 6.91 0.91 8.68
CA LEU A 19 5.80 1.50 9.45
C LEU A 19 6.16 1.68 10.92
N LYS A 20 6.84 0.69 11.52
CA LYS A 20 7.28 0.76 12.92
C LYS A 20 8.36 1.82 13.14
N ASP A 21 9.23 2.01 12.15
CA ASP A 21 10.35 2.95 12.26
C ASP A 21 9.94 4.40 11.97
N ASN A 22 8.89 4.62 11.18
CA ASN A 22 8.51 5.95 10.67
C ASN A 22 7.24 6.53 11.28
N LEU A 23 6.35 5.71 11.84
CA LEU A 23 5.04 6.13 12.33
C LEU A 23 4.80 5.68 13.78
N ALA A 24 4.00 6.46 14.51
CA ALA A 24 3.60 6.09 15.86
C ALA A 24 2.61 4.90 15.83
N ALA A 25 2.69 4.05 16.85
CA ALA A 25 1.73 2.97 17.06
C ALA A 25 0.33 3.56 17.26
N GLY A 26 -0.50 3.53 16.21
CA GLY A 26 -1.84 4.11 16.17
C GLY A 26 -2.13 5.01 14.97
N ASP A 27 -1.10 5.44 14.24
CA ASP A 27 -1.25 6.25 13.02
C ASP A 27 -1.43 5.39 11.76
N TYR A 28 -1.27 4.08 11.87
CA TYR A 28 -1.48 3.12 10.80
C TYR A 28 -2.20 1.83 11.25
N ALA A 29 -2.81 1.14 10.30
CA ALA A 29 -3.26 -0.24 10.42
C ALA A 29 -2.86 -1.03 9.17
N CYS A 30 -2.69 -2.34 9.32
CA CYS A 30 -2.33 -3.20 8.19
C CYS A 30 -3.05 -4.54 8.27
N HIS A 31 -3.59 -4.97 7.14
CA HIS A 31 -4.25 -6.26 6.98
C HIS A 31 -3.70 -6.96 5.74
N SER A 32 -3.47 -8.26 5.84
CA SER A 32 -3.03 -9.08 4.70
C SER A 32 -3.95 -10.27 4.54
N VAL A 33 -4.21 -10.66 3.28
CA VAL A 33 -4.91 -11.88 2.93
C VAL A 33 -4.06 -12.66 1.93
N ALA A 34 -3.85 -13.94 2.22
CA ALA A 34 -3.23 -14.86 1.29
C ALA A 34 -4.29 -15.31 0.27
N GLY A 35 -3.97 -15.25 -1.01
CA GLY A 35 -4.88 -15.62 -2.09
C GLY A 35 -4.30 -16.74 -2.95
N TYR A 36 -5.18 -17.55 -3.54
CA TYR A 36 -4.77 -18.69 -4.38
C TYR A 36 -3.98 -18.26 -5.64
N ALA A 37 -4.20 -17.04 -6.12
CA ALA A 37 -3.55 -16.47 -7.32
C ALA A 37 -2.64 -15.26 -7.02
N CYS A 38 -2.88 -14.54 -5.93
CA CYS A 38 -2.13 -13.35 -5.53
C CYS A 38 -2.36 -13.05 -4.05
N ASP A 39 -1.31 -12.72 -3.33
CA ASP A 39 -1.40 -12.17 -1.98
C ASP A 39 -1.72 -10.67 -2.05
N ALA A 40 -2.56 -10.19 -1.14
CA ALA A 40 -2.88 -8.77 -1.04
C ALA A 40 -2.66 -8.26 0.38
N ALA A 41 -2.12 -7.04 0.49
CA ALA A 41 -2.01 -6.32 1.74
C ALA A 41 -2.65 -4.94 1.60
N GLY A 42 -3.46 -4.57 2.58
CA GLY A 42 -4.03 -3.23 2.75
C GLY A 42 -3.30 -2.49 3.86
N PHE A 43 -2.80 -1.30 3.55
CA PHE A 43 -2.19 -0.38 4.49
C PHE A 43 -3.08 0.85 4.64
N TYR A 44 -3.47 1.16 5.88
CA TYR A 44 -4.37 2.25 6.22
C TYR A 44 -3.61 3.29 7.04
N PHE A 45 -3.77 4.56 6.68
CA PHE A 45 -3.07 5.67 7.30
C PHE A 45 -4.09 6.71 7.77
N ARG A 46 -3.83 7.35 8.92
CA ARG A 46 -4.68 8.47 9.39
C ARG A 46 -4.44 9.76 8.61
N ARG A 47 -3.24 9.92 8.07
CA ARG A 47 -2.79 11.13 7.37
C ARG A 47 -2.39 10.79 5.95
N THR A 48 -2.75 11.67 5.02
CA THR A 48 -2.42 11.52 3.59
C THR A 48 -0.92 11.63 3.34
N GLU A 49 -0.23 12.43 4.15
CA GLU A 49 1.22 12.64 4.04
C GLU A 49 1.99 11.36 4.36
N ASP A 50 1.51 10.56 5.32
CA ASP A 50 2.15 9.29 5.69
C ASP A 50 1.92 8.22 4.62
N ALA A 51 0.76 8.24 3.96
CA ALA A 51 0.50 7.40 2.80
C ALA A 51 1.41 7.77 1.60
N ASP A 52 1.61 9.05 1.31
CA ASP A 52 2.53 9.51 0.26
C ASP A 52 4.00 9.16 0.58
N ARG A 53 4.42 9.30 1.85
CA ARG A 53 5.76 8.86 2.28
C ARG A 53 5.94 7.35 2.11
N PHE A 54 4.91 6.57 2.42
CA PHE A 54 4.94 5.12 2.26
C PHE A 54 5.04 4.70 0.79
N THR A 55 4.22 5.26 -0.10
CA THR A 55 4.27 4.91 -1.54
C THR A 55 5.60 5.27 -2.19
N ARG A 56 6.24 6.37 -1.75
CA ARG A 56 7.60 6.74 -2.20
C ARG A 56 8.69 5.80 -1.69
N ALA A 57 8.52 5.22 -0.49
CA ALA A 57 9.47 4.28 0.07
C ALA A 57 9.42 2.90 -0.61
N PHE A 58 8.29 2.56 -1.24
CA PHE A 58 8.05 1.28 -1.89
C PHE A 58 7.55 1.47 -3.34
N PRO A 59 8.36 2.03 -4.24
CA PRO A 59 7.94 2.35 -5.61
C PRO A 59 7.58 1.11 -6.45
N ASP A 60 8.08 -0.07 -6.05
CA ASP A 60 7.83 -1.34 -6.75
C ASP A 60 6.52 -2.01 -6.30
N LEU A 61 5.84 -1.49 -5.27
CA LEU A 61 4.53 -2.00 -4.85
C LEU A 61 3.45 -1.46 -5.78
N LEU A 62 2.78 -2.39 -6.47
CA LEU A 62 1.66 -2.08 -7.35
C LEU A 62 0.37 -2.01 -6.54
N LEU A 63 -0.42 -0.93 -6.76
CA LEU A 63 -1.74 -0.81 -6.17
C LEU A 63 -2.71 -1.84 -6.77
N ALA A 64 -3.58 -2.39 -5.94
CA ALA A 64 -4.50 -3.44 -6.31
C ALA A 64 -5.56 -3.02 -7.35
N ASP A 65 -5.81 -1.72 -7.50
CA ASP A 65 -6.70 -1.16 -8.51
C ASP A 65 -6.03 -1.01 -9.89
N GLY A 66 -4.75 -1.38 -10.02
CA GLY A 66 -3.97 -1.24 -11.25
C GLY A 66 -3.64 0.21 -11.61
N THR A 67 -3.92 1.17 -10.72
CA THR A 67 -3.64 2.58 -10.95
C THR A 67 -2.14 2.82 -10.83
N THR A 68 -1.54 3.41 -11.87
CA THR A 68 -0.14 3.89 -11.85
C THR A 68 -0.03 5.38 -11.51
N ALA A 69 -1.17 6.06 -11.33
CA ALA A 69 -1.20 7.46 -10.98
C ALA A 69 -0.85 7.66 -9.49
N ALA A 70 0.16 8.48 -9.22
CA ALA A 70 0.59 8.82 -7.85
C ALA A 70 -0.48 9.54 -7.02
N THR A 71 -1.50 10.10 -7.69
CA THR A 71 -2.61 10.79 -7.05
C THR A 71 -3.91 10.23 -7.61
N TYR A 72 -4.73 9.66 -6.72
CA TYR A 72 -6.09 9.30 -7.07
C TYR A 72 -6.97 10.56 -7.03
N SER A 73 -7.21 11.14 -8.20
CA SER A 73 -8.28 12.12 -8.39
C SER A 73 -9.57 11.35 -8.64
N ARG A 74 -10.52 11.40 -7.69
CA ARG A 74 -11.85 10.81 -7.85
C ARG A 74 -12.45 11.24 -9.20
N PRO A 75 -12.90 10.32 -10.07
CA PRO A 75 -13.67 10.72 -11.24
C PRO A 75 -15.04 11.21 -10.77
N GLY A 76 -15.27 12.52 -10.85
CA GLY A 76 -16.59 13.13 -10.80
C GLY A 76 -17.20 13.33 -9.40
N GLY A 77 -16.70 14.30 -8.64
CA GLY A 77 -17.60 15.08 -7.80
C GLY A 77 -18.48 15.92 -8.72
N ARG A 78 -19.76 15.58 -8.86
CA ARG A 78 -20.73 16.42 -9.57
C ARG A 78 -20.74 17.80 -8.89
N SER A 79 -20.31 18.83 -9.61
CA SER A 79 -20.74 20.20 -9.34
C SER A 79 -22.17 20.33 -9.88
N ALA A 80 -23.14 20.32 -8.98
CA ALA A 80 -24.45 20.98 -9.06
C ALA A 80 -25.18 20.79 -7.73
#